data_AF-A0A024S3C3-F1
#
_entry.id   AF-A0A024S3C3-F1
#
_cell.length_a   1.000
_cell.length_b   1.000
_cell.length_c   1.000
_cell.angle_alpha   90.00
_cell.angle_beta   90.00
_cell.angle_gamma   90.00
#
_symmetry.space_group_name_H-M   'P 1'
#
loop_
_entity.id
_entity.type
_entity.pdbx_description
1 polymer ?
#
loop_
_entity_poly.entity_id
_entity_poly.type
_entity_poly.pdbx_seq_one_letter_code
_entity_poly.pdbx_strand_id
1 'polypeptide(L)'
;MTLLQTHIMESKLSAPIAAVASSEAEPDLIKQRKLPPQRTYIFENANVVDTANGTVIPKQTVNLSGGLIQKIGNGGEVPHDAIVVDLTDKYLSPGLIDCHAH
;
A
#
# COMPACT_ATOMS: atom_id res chain seq x y z
N MET A 1 -42.59 57.08 7.61
CA MET A 1 -42.60 57.91 6.38
C MET A 1 -41.23 57.74 5.75
N THR A 2 -40.97 57.19 4.57
CA THR A 2 -41.76 56.86 3.37
C THR A 2 -40.80 55.99 2.53
N LEU A 3 -41.11 54.72 2.23
CA LEU A 3 -41.57 54.21 0.93
C LEU A 3 -40.82 54.72 -0.33
N LEU A 4 -40.15 53.76 -1.02
CA LEU A 4 -40.40 53.34 -2.42
C LEU A 4 -39.39 53.65 -3.56
N GLN A 5 -39.02 52.56 -4.27
CA GLN A 5 -38.72 52.33 -5.71
C GLN A 5 -37.54 53.05 -6.43
N THR A 6 -36.46 52.35 -6.83
CA THR A 6 -36.14 51.62 -8.10
C THR A 6 -35.84 52.46 -9.37
N HIS A 7 -34.66 52.25 -9.98
CA HIS A 7 -34.56 51.78 -11.38
C HIS A 7 -33.15 51.29 -11.74
N ILE A 8 -33.10 50.15 -12.43
CA ILE A 8 -31.97 49.40 -13.00
C ILE A 8 -31.90 49.71 -14.51
N MET A 9 -30.70 49.68 -15.11
CA MET A 9 -30.39 49.20 -16.49
C MET A 9 -28.86 49.28 -16.69
N GLU A 10 -28.09 48.19 -16.63
CA GLU A 10 -27.82 47.13 -17.64
C GLU A 10 -26.47 47.35 -18.36
N SER A 11 -25.47 46.47 -18.12
CA SER A 11 -24.65 45.86 -19.19
C SER A 11 -23.73 44.73 -18.67
N LYS A 12 -24.23 43.50 -18.77
CA LYS A 12 -23.59 42.24 -19.24
C LYS A 12 -22.10 42.00 -18.90
N LEU A 13 -21.81 40.88 -18.22
CA LEU A 13 -21.41 39.61 -18.87
C LEU A 13 -21.02 38.48 -17.86
N SER A 14 -21.77 37.37 -17.96
CA SER A 14 -21.34 35.96 -17.84
C SER A 14 -20.84 35.34 -16.52
N ALA A 15 -21.72 34.53 -15.88
CA ALA A 15 -21.50 33.08 -15.68
C ALA A 15 -22.85 32.41 -15.31
N PRO A 16 -23.19 31.22 -15.83
CA PRO A 16 -24.53 30.65 -15.72
C PRO A 16 -24.79 29.94 -14.39
N ILE A 17 -25.91 30.34 -13.78
CA ILE A 17 -26.99 29.57 -13.14
C ILE A 17 -26.65 28.12 -12.70
N ALA A 18 -26.67 27.93 -11.38
CA ALA A 18 -26.85 26.64 -10.73
C ALA A 18 -28.34 26.21 -10.75
N ALA A 19 -28.53 24.89 -10.62
CA ALA A 19 -29.79 24.11 -10.60
C ALA A 19 -30.18 23.57 -11.99
N VAL A 20 -30.52 22.29 -12.20
CA VAL A 20 -31.27 21.32 -11.39
C VAL A 20 -30.98 19.88 -11.87
N ALA A 21 -31.27 18.94 -10.99
CA ALA A 21 -31.65 17.53 -11.21
C ALA A 21 -30.55 16.47 -11.27
N SER A 22 -30.49 15.74 -10.17
CA SER A 22 -30.29 14.29 -10.14
C SER A 22 -30.97 13.61 -11.32
N SER A 23 -30.23 12.83 -12.09
CA SER A 23 -30.79 11.64 -12.73
C SER A 23 -29.69 10.59 -12.89
N GLU A 24 -29.93 9.48 -12.21
CA GLU A 24 -29.39 8.14 -12.46
C GLU A 24 -27.89 7.92 -12.18
N ALA A 25 -27.66 7.04 -11.20
CA ALA A 25 -26.36 6.47 -10.90
C ALA A 25 -25.84 5.65 -12.10
N GLU A 26 -24.71 6.05 -12.66
CA GLU A 26 -23.94 5.22 -13.58
C GLU A 26 -23.09 4.25 -12.76
N PRO A 27 -23.35 2.93 -12.77
CA PRO A 27 -22.42 2.00 -12.14
C PRO A 27 -21.24 1.85 -13.09
N ASP A 28 -20.17 2.63 -12.85
CA ASP A 28 -18.92 2.37 -13.56
C ASP A 28 -18.16 1.24 -12.87
N LEU A 29 -18.01 0.17 -13.64
CA LEU A 29 -18.24 -1.22 -13.26
C LEU A 29 -16.95 -2.03 -13.17
N ILE A 30 -15.80 -1.40 -12.87
CA ILE A 30 -14.55 -2.13 -12.62
C ILE A 30 -13.77 -1.46 -11.48
N LYS A 31 -13.92 -1.98 -10.25
CA LYS A 31 -13.04 -1.62 -9.14
C LYS A 31 -11.65 -2.18 -9.41
N GLN A 32 -10.76 -1.37 -9.98
CA GLN A 32 -9.36 -1.73 -10.17
C GLN A 32 -8.76 -2.18 -8.82
N ARG A 33 -8.40 -3.45 -8.71
CA ARG A 33 -7.87 -4.02 -7.48
C ARG A 33 -6.47 -3.47 -7.23
N LYS A 34 -6.36 -2.48 -6.36
CA LYS A 34 -5.06 -1.99 -5.87
C LYS A 34 -4.47 -3.05 -4.93
N LEU A 35 -3.21 -3.43 -5.15
CA LEU A 35 -2.49 -4.29 -4.23
C LEU A 35 -2.35 -3.57 -2.87
N PRO A 36 -2.38 -4.31 -1.75
CA PRO A 36 -2.05 -3.73 -0.46
C PRO A 36 -0.63 -3.16 -0.50
N PRO A 37 -0.36 -2.08 0.25
CA PRO A 37 0.99 -1.55 0.36
C PRO A 37 1.94 -2.60 0.93
N GLN A 38 3.16 -2.64 0.42
CA GLN A 38 4.22 -3.50 0.93
C GLN A 38 4.58 -3.06 2.35
N ARG A 39 4.69 -4.02 3.27
CA ARG A 39 5.07 -3.77 4.67
C ARG A 39 6.55 -4.05 4.86
N THR A 40 7.15 -3.41 5.86
CA THR A 40 8.49 -3.72 6.32
C THR A 40 8.42 -4.89 7.30
N TYR A 41 9.25 -5.90 7.11
CA TYR A 41 9.37 -7.06 8.00
C TYR A 41 10.81 -7.24 8.46
N ILE A 42 10.98 -7.64 9.71
CA ILE A 42 12.25 -8.09 10.27
C ILE A 42 12.03 -9.50 10.80
N PHE A 43 12.69 -10.49 10.19
CA PHE A 43 12.74 -11.85 10.70
C PHE A 43 14.00 -12.02 11.53
N GLU A 44 13.87 -12.26 12.83
CA GLU A 44 15.00 -12.43 13.75
C GLU A 44 15.25 -13.91 14.07
N ASN A 45 16.49 -14.25 14.44
CA ASN A 45 16.90 -15.58 14.89
C ASN A 45 16.59 -16.73 13.91
N ALA A 46 16.51 -16.44 12.61
CA ALA A 46 16.14 -17.40 11.60
C ALA A 46 17.30 -18.37 11.28
N ASN A 47 16.97 -19.65 11.08
CA ASN A 47 17.85 -20.58 10.36
C ASN A 47 17.56 -20.45 8.85
N VAL A 48 18.39 -19.69 8.14
CA VAL A 48 18.17 -19.39 6.71
C VAL A 48 18.67 -20.56 5.85
N VAL A 49 17.81 -21.05 4.97
CA VAL A 49 18.14 -22.10 4.00
C VAL A 49 18.77 -21.47 2.77
N ASP A 50 20.09 -21.59 2.64
CA ASP A 50 20.83 -21.17 1.44
C ASP A 50 20.80 -22.30 0.41
N THR A 51 19.84 -22.20 -0.52
CA THR A 51 19.66 -23.18 -1.59
C THR A 51 20.74 -23.08 -2.68
N ALA A 52 21.47 -21.97 -2.78
CA ALA A 52 22.53 -21.83 -3.77
C ALA A 52 23.78 -22.63 -3.36
N ASN A 53 24.11 -22.59 -2.06
CA ASN A 53 25.25 -23.33 -1.50
C ASN A 53 24.87 -24.67 -0.87
N GLY A 54 23.57 -24.95 -0.70
CA GLY A 54 23.08 -26.19 -0.09
C GLY A 54 23.34 -26.28 1.42
N THR A 55 23.33 -25.14 2.12
CA THR A 55 23.65 -25.06 3.56
C THR A 55 22.56 -24.33 4.35
N VAL A 56 22.57 -24.49 5.67
CA VAL A 56 21.73 -23.71 6.59
C VAL A 56 22.61 -22.77 7.39
N ILE A 57 22.27 -21.48 7.35
CA ILE A 57 22.98 -20.43 8.06
C ILE A 57 22.14 -20.05 9.30
N PRO A 58 22.59 -20.40 10.52
CA PRO A 58 21.81 -20.16 11.74
C PRO A 58 21.88 -18.71 12.21
N LYS A 59 20.93 -18.34 13.08
CA LYS A 59 20.88 -17.06 13.82
C LYS A 59 21.05 -15.84 12.91
N GLN A 60 20.33 -15.82 11.79
CA GLN A 60 20.32 -14.70 10.86
C GLN A 60 19.14 -13.78 11.14
N THR A 61 19.34 -12.49 10.83
CA THR A 61 18.26 -11.51 10.71
C THR A 61 18.02 -11.18 9.24
N VAL A 62 16.77 -11.14 8.79
CA VAL A 62 16.39 -10.83 7.41
C VAL A 62 15.47 -9.63 7.38
N ASN A 63 15.90 -8.56 6.72
CA ASN A 63 15.17 -7.30 6.62
C ASN A 63 14.51 -7.20 5.25
N LEU A 64 13.19 -7.01 5.25
CA LEU A 64 12.41 -6.79 4.03
C LEU A 64 11.75 -5.42 4.07
N SER A 65 11.82 -4.69 2.97
CA SER A 65 11.10 -3.43 2.80
C SER A 65 10.79 -3.18 1.33
N GLY A 66 9.63 -2.59 1.03
CA GLY A 66 9.23 -2.30 -0.35
C GLY A 66 9.08 -3.53 -1.25
N GLY A 67 8.88 -4.73 -0.67
CA GLY A 67 8.83 -5.99 -1.42
C GLY A 67 10.20 -6.55 -1.80
N LEU A 68 11.30 -6.00 -1.26
CA LEU A 68 12.67 -6.43 -1.51
C LEU A 68 13.34 -6.92 -0.22
N ILE A 69 14.27 -7.86 -0.36
CA ILE A 69 15.18 -8.24 0.72
C ILE A 69 16.30 -7.20 0.74
N GLN A 70 16.34 -6.38 1.79
CA GLN A 70 17.31 -5.29 1.92
C GLN A 70 18.64 -5.78 2.49
N LYS A 71 18.58 -6.73 3.43
CA LYS A 71 19.77 -7.27 4.10
C LYS A 71 19.48 -8.64 4.68
N ILE A 72 20.49 -9.50 4.65
CA ILE A 72 20.57 -10.74 5.42
C ILE A 72 21.82 -10.65 6.29
N GLY A 73 21.69 -10.96 7.58
CA GLY A 73 22.78 -10.93 8.54
C GLY A 73 22.46 -10.08 9.76
N ASN A 74 23.26 -10.25 10.81
CA ASN A 74 22.99 -9.61 12.10
C ASN A 74 23.13 -8.08 12.03
N GLY A 75 22.25 -7.43 12.79
CA GLY A 75 22.21 -5.98 12.94
C GLY A 75 21.57 -5.25 11.77
N GLY A 76 21.08 -4.05 12.05
CA GLY A 76 20.38 -3.18 11.11
C GLY A 76 19.42 -2.29 11.87
N GLU A 77 19.13 -1.12 11.33
CA GLU A 77 18.08 -0.27 11.89
C GLU A 77 16.73 -0.93 11.62
N VAL A 78 15.92 -1.03 12.68
CA VAL A 78 14.53 -1.49 12.61
C VAL A 78 13.65 -0.26 12.56
N PRO A 79 12.98 0.03 11.42
CA PRO A 79 12.01 1.11 11.35
C PRO A 79 10.88 0.90 12.36
N HIS A 80 10.34 1.98 12.92
CA HIS A 80 9.29 1.92 13.95
C HIS A 80 7.99 1.25 13.48
N ASP A 81 7.73 1.23 12.16
CA ASP A 81 6.58 0.60 11.53
C ASP A 81 6.83 -0.84 11.05
N ALA A 82 8.01 -1.39 11.33
CA ALA A 82 8.36 -2.75 10.93
C ALA A 82 7.64 -3.81 11.77
N ILE A 83 7.19 -4.87 11.11
CA ILE A 83 6.68 -6.07 11.77
C ILE A 83 7.87 -6.97 12.09
N VAL A 84 8.15 -7.13 13.37
CA VAL A 84 9.21 -8.03 13.86
C VAL A 84 8.63 -9.40 14.16
N VAL A 85 9.29 -10.44 13.67
CA VAL A 85 8.90 -11.84 13.87
C VAL A 85 10.11 -12.64 14.32
N ASP A 86 10.03 -13.22 15.52
CA ASP A 86 11.06 -14.12 16.05
C ASP A 86 10.89 -15.53 15.47
N LEU A 87 11.94 -16.03 14.82
CA LEU A 87 12.01 -17.33 14.18
C LEU A 87 12.95 -18.30 14.92
N THR A 88 13.16 -18.10 16.22
CA THR A 88 13.90 -19.05 17.07
C THR A 88 13.39 -20.49 16.86
N ASP A 89 14.34 -21.41 16.64
CA ASP A 89 14.11 -22.83 16.30
C ASP A 89 13.29 -23.09 15.03
N LYS A 90 13.10 -22.08 14.17
CA LYS A 90 12.43 -22.19 12.87
C LYS A 90 13.41 -21.98 11.72
N TYR A 91 12.95 -22.37 10.53
CA TYR A 91 13.69 -22.23 9.28
C TYR A 91 13.01 -21.21 8.39
N LEU A 92 13.82 -20.41 7.68
CA LEU A 92 13.38 -19.47 6.67
C LEU A 92 13.92 -19.93 5.31
N SER A 93 13.01 -20.31 4.41
CA SER A 93 13.34 -20.69 3.04
C SER A 93 12.79 -19.67 2.05
N PRO A 94 13.30 -19.64 0.80
CA PRO A 94 12.58 -19.03 -0.31
C PRO A 94 11.15 -19.58 -0.41
N GLY A 95 10.25 -18.77 -0.96
CA GLY A 95 8.89 -19.21 -1.26
C GLY A 95 8.90 -20.38 -2.25
N LEU A 96 8.02 -21.36 -2.02
CA LEU A 96 7.87 -22.48 -2.93
C LEU A 96 7.25 -22.02 -4.24
N ILE A 97 7.76 -22.56 -5.35
CA ILE A 97 7.25 -22.29 -6.71
C ILE A 97 6.70 -23.61 -7.24
N ASP A 98 5.44 -23.60 -7.65
CA ASP A 98 4.79 -24.72 -8.32
C ASP A 98 4.83 -24.50 -9.83
N CYS A 99 5.41 -25.45 -10.57
CA CYS A 99 5.50 -25.40 -12.03
C CYS A 99 4.31 -26.05 -12.73
N HIS A 100 3.44 -26.76 -12.01
CA HIS A 100 2.33 -27.48 -12.60
C HIS A 100 1.16 -27.67 -11.60
N ALA A 101 0.12 -26.85 -11.78
CA ALA A 101 -1.14 -26.94 -11.06
C ALA A 101 -2.31 -27.01 -12.06
N HIS A 102 -3.42 -27.68 -11.68
CA HIS A 102 -4.66 -27.81 -12.46
C HIS A 102 -5.81 -27.05 -11.79
#